data_AF-A0A370P8Y6-F1
#
_entry.id   AF-A0A370P8Y6-F1
#
_cell.length_a   1.000
_cell.length_b   1.000
_cell.length_c   1.000
_cell.angle_alpha   90.00
_cell.angle_beta   90.00
_cell.angle_gamma   90.00
#
_symmetry.space_group_name_H-M   'P 1'
#
loop_
_entity.id
_entity.type
_entity.pdbx_description
1 polymer ?
#
loop_
_entity_poly.entity_id
_entity_poly.type
_entity_poly.pdbx_seq_one_letter_code
_entity_poly.pdbx_strand_id
1 'polypeptide(L)'
;MIIMKIILTGSTGFIGHQILTQCLQNPHITSIIALSRRPIPTKNPKLTVKLVEDFLIYPESLLQELRGAVACIWAIGINRTRDTETARKINVEYTMAAMRAFGTHLPSLAEGDGKKFRFVYLSGGMSERDQSRSLWMAGGMRKIRGQVENELTDYENNNNSVEVYIARPGMVLARGMSLRTLIFGMGPSIWVDDLAKVLVDVAVRGDVDGGRVLENEEMLRWDH
;
A
#
# COMPACT_ATOMS: atom_id res chain seq x y z
N MET A 1 9.01 -17.55 18.20
CA MET A 1 9.00 -16.28 17.44
C MET A 1 7.83 -16.35 16.48
N ILE A 2 6.88 -15.40 16.55
CA ILE A 2 5.80 -15.34 15.56
C ILE A 2 6.46 -14.95 14.23
N ILE A 3 6.35 -15.82 13.23
CA ILE A 3 6.89 -15.55 11.88
C ILE A 3 5.89 -14.60 11.20
N MET A 4 6.26 -13.34 11.01
CA MET A 4 5.45 -12.41 10.22
C MET A 4 6.09 -12.17 8.86
N LYS A 5 5.40 -12.67 7.85
CA LYS A 5 5.77 -12.52 6.45
C LYS A 5 4.85 -11.49 5.81
N ILE A 6 5.44 -10.53 5.09
CA ILE A 6 4.68 -9.49 4.38
C ILE A 6 5.11 -9.37 2.93
N ILE A 7 4.21 -8.88 2.11
CA ILE A 7 4.46 -8.48 0.72
C ILE A 7 4.65 -6.97 0.68
N LEU A 8 5.64 -6.52 -0.07
CA LEU A 8 5.85 -5.10 -0.36
C LEU A 8 5.93 -4.87 -1.85
N THR A 9 5.19 -3.89 -2.36
CA THR A 9 5.31 -3.42 -3.74
C THR A 9 5.78 -1.97 -3.79
N GLY A 10 6.25 -1.50 -4.95
CA GLY A 10 6.65 -0.09 -5.11
C GLY A 10 7.91 0.33 -4.34
N SER A 11 8.70 -0.62 -3.84
CA SER A 11 9.89 -0.41 -2.98
C SER A 11 11.05 0.37 -3.63
N THR A 12 11.01 0.59 -4.94
CA THR A 12 11.97 1.43 -5.68
C THR A 12 11.54 2.90 -5.77
N GLY A 13 10.31 3.23 -5.37
CA GLY A 13 9.80 4.60 -5.33
C GLY A 13 10.20 5.34 -4.05
N PHE A 14 9.99 6.66 -4.03
CA PHE A 14 10.34 7.52 -2.89
C PHE A 14 9.72 7.05 -1.56
N ILE A 15 8.42 6.76 -1.55
CA ILE A 15 7.71 6.30 -0.36
C ILE A 15 8.03 4.82 -0.08
N GLY A 16 7.96 3.96 -1.11
CA GLY A 16 8.19 2.53 -0.96
C GLY A 16 9.60 2.17 -0.49
N HIS A 17 10.61 2.97 -0.83
CA HIS A 17 11.96 2.81 -0.30
C HIS A 17 11.99 2.99 1.22
N GLN A 18 11.31 4.02 1.73
CA GLN A 18 11.24 4.26 3.17
C GLN A 18 10.40 3.19 3.89
N ILE A 19 9.32 2.71 3.27
CA ILE A 19 8.56 1.56 3.78
C ILE A 19 9.48 0.33 3.91
N LEU A 20 10.27 0.01 2.88
CA LEU A 20 11.22 -1.11 2.93
C LEU A 20 12.22 -0.93 4.07
N THR A 21 12.80 0.26 4.24
CA THR A 21 13.74 0.58 5.33
C THR A 21 13.12 0.27 6.69
N GLN A 22 11.87 0.65 6.92
CA GLN A 22 11.18 0.40 8.18
C GLN A 22 10.78 -1.06 8.37
N CYS A 23 10.33 -1.74 7.31
CA CYS A 23 10.06 -3.19 7.37
C CYS A 23 11.30 -3.98 7.80
N LEU A 24 12.48 -3.60 7.31
CA LEU A 24 13.74 -4.26 7.64
C LEU A 24 14.12 -4.06 9.12
N GLN A 25 13.88 -2.86 9.65
CA GLN A 25 14.15 -2.48 11.04
C GLN A 25 13.11 -3.04 12.03
N ASN A 26 11.88 -3.32 11.57
CA ASN A 26 10.82 -3.79 12.43
C ASN A 26 11.09 -5.24 12.92
N PRO A 27 11.18 -5.47 14.25
CA PRO A 27 11.49 -6.80 14.79
C PRO A 27 10.34 -7.80 14.65
N HIS A 28 9.09 -7.34 14.47
CA HIS A 28 7.95 -8.22 14.25
C HIS A 28 7.96 -8.83 12.84
N ILE A 29 8.50 -8.11 11.86
CA ILE A 29 8.61 -8.59 10.47
C ILE A 29 9.86 -9.48 10.34
N THR A 30 9.62 -10.75 10.06
CA THR A 30 10.68 -11.77 9.91
C THR A 30 10.99 -12.09 8.45
N SER A 31 10.06 -11.83 7.53
CA SER A 31 10.24 -12.06 6.09
C SER A 31 9.49 -11.03 5.25
N ILE A 32 10.14 -10.52 4.20
CA ILE A 32 9.61 -9.54 3.26
C ILE A 32 9.80 -10.12 1.86
N ILE A 33 8.71 -10.27 1.12
CA ILE A 33 8.78 -10.52 -0.32
C ILE A 33 8.47 -9.21 -1.04
N ALA A 34 9.51 -8.61 -1.62
CA ALA A 34 9.35 -7.42 -2.43
C ALA A 34 9.05 -7.79 -3.89
N LEU A 35 7.84 -7.48 -4.36
CA LEU A 35 7.47 -7.60 -5.77
C LEU A 35 7.91 -6.32 -6.50
N SER A 36 8.79 -6.46 -7.47
CA SER A 36 9.38 -5.31 -8.17
C SER A 36 9.59 -5.61 -9.65
N ARG A 37 9.49 -4.59 -10.51
CA ARG A 37 9.91 -4.68 -11.92
C ARG A 37 11.42 -4.61 -12.12
N ARG A 38 12.16 -4.19 -11.09
CA ARG A 38 13.60 -3.95 -11.15
C ARG A 38 14.30 -4.53 -9.92
N PRO A 39 15.57 -4.95 -10.05
CA PRO A 39 16.37 -5.33 -8.89
C PRO A 39 16.40 -4.21 -7.84
N ILE A 40 16.40 -4.60 -6.57
CA ILE A 40 16.59 -3.69 -5.43
C ILE A 40 18.03 -3.89 -4.94
N PRO A 41 18.88 -2.84 -4.92
CA PRO A 41 20.29 -2.96 -4.57
C PRO A 41 20.49 -3.05 -3.04
N THR A 42 19.77 -3.95 -2.37
CA THR A 42 19.80 -4.14 -0.92
C THR A 42 19.88 -5.62 -0.63
N LYS A 43 20.91 -6.02 0.14
CA LYS A 43 21.06 -7.40 0.64
C LYS A 43 20.67 -7.43 2.11
N ASN A 44 19.64 -8.19 2.44
CA ASN A 44 19.23 -8.40 3.82
C ASN A 44 18.60 -9.81 3.95
N PRO A 45 18.88 -10.58 5.02
CA PRO A 45 18.31 -11.92 5.20
C PRO A 45 16.78 -11.95 5.30
N LYS A 46 16.13 -10.85 5.71
CA LYS A 46 14.67 -10.75 5.72
C LYS A 46 14.08 -10.52 4.32
N LEU A 47 14.87 -10.02 3.36
CA LEU A 47 14.38 -9.53 2.08
C LEU A 47 14.61 -10.54 0.94
N THR A 48 13.53 -10.99 0.34
CA THR A 48 13.54 -11.70 -0.94
C THR A 48 12.91 -10.80 -2.01
N VAL A 49 13.62 -10.57 -3.11
CA VAL A 49 13.10 -9.79 -4.24
C VAL A 49 12.57 -10.75 -5.31
N LYS A 50 11.32 -10.54 -5.73
CA LYS A 50 10.71 -11.26 -6.85
C LYS A 50 10.46 -10.28 -7.98
N LEU A 51 11.08 -10.58 -9.13
CA LEU A 51 10.89 -9.79 -10.32
C LEU A 51 9.55 -10.13 -10.95
N VAL A 52 8.70 -9.11 -11.13
CA VAL A 52 7.38 -9.21 -11.74
C VAL A 52 7.37 -8.28 -12.95
N GLU A 53 7.20 -8.85 -14.14
CA GLU A 53 7.18 -8.08 -15.40
C GLU A 53 5.86 -7.33 -15.56
N ASP A 54 4.73 -8.02 -15.36
CA ASP A 54 3.40 -7.45 -15.44
C ASP A 54 2.58 -7.79 -14.19
N PHE A 55 2.11 -6.75 -13.48
CA PHE A 55 1.32 -6.88 -12.26
C PHE A 55 -0.15 -7.25 -12.51
N LEU A 56 -0.53 -7.54 -13.76
CA LEU A 56 -1.79 -8.20 -14.10
C LEU A 56 -1.73 -9.72 -13.97
N ILE A 57 -0.54 -10.30 -13.87
CA ILE A 57 -0.33 -11.74 -13.94
C ILE A 57 0.35 -12.23 -12.66
N TYR A 58 -0.28 -13.16 -11.97
CA TYR A 58 0.24 -13.82 -10.77
C TYR A 58 0.30 -15.33 -11.00
N PRO A 59 1.41 -15.88 -11.50
CA PRO A 59 1.55 -17.31 -11.73
C PRO A 59 1.44 -18.08 -10.41
N GLU A 60 0.92 -19.32 -10.47
CA GLU A 60 0.79 -20.18 -9.28
C GLU A 60 2.12 -20.37 -8.55
N SER A 61 3.25 -20.46 -9.28
CA SER A 61 4.58 -20.52 -8.67
C SER A 61 4.88 -19.31 -7.80
N LEU A 62 4.58 -18.10 -8.26
CA LEU A 62 4.73 -16.88 -7.46
C LEU A 62 3.80 -16.93 -6.25
N LEU A 63 2.53 -17.31 -6.42
CA LEU A 63 1.56 -17.38 -5.33
C LEU A 63 1.99 -18.39 -4.25
N GLN A 64 2.56 -19.53 -4.63
CA GLN A 64 3.14 -20.51 -3.70
C GLN A 64 4.26 -19.89 -2.86
N GLU A 65 5.14 -19.10 -3.48
CA GLU A 65 6.19 -18.39 -2.75
C GLU A 65 5.63 -17.30 -1.83
N LEU A 66 4.48 -16.72 -2.15
CA LEU A 66 3.80 -15.72 -1.33
C LEU A 66 3.03 -16.31 -0.14
N ARG A 67 2.73 -17.62 -0.12
CA ARG A 67 1.97 -18.27 0.95
C ARG A 67 2.55 -17.98 2.34
N GLY A 68 1.64 -17.83 3.31
CA GLY A 68 1.97 -17.45 4.68
C GLY A 68 2.23 -15.95 4.88
N ALA A 69 2.21 -15.15 3.81
CA ALA A 69 2.17 -13.70 3.97
C ALA A 69 0.83 -13.27 4.58
N VAL A 70 0.88 -12.45 5.61
CA VAL A 70 -0.33 -12.00 6.35
C VAL A 70 -0.78 -10.60 5.92
N ALA A 71 0.07 -9.86 5.23
CA ALA A 71 -0.23 -8.52 4.74
C ALA A 71 0.50 -8.20 3.43
N CYS A 72 -0.07 -7.29 2.66
CA CYS A 72 0.55 -6.61 1.53
C CYS A 72 0.51 -5.10 1.76
N ILE A 73 1.66 -4.43 1.63
CA ILE A 73 1.73 -2.98 1.49
C ILE A 73 1.84 -2.66 -0.01
N TRP A 74 0.76 -2.13 -0.57
CA TRP A 74 0.65 -1.78 -1.97
C TRP A 74 1.02 -0.31 -2.20
N ALA A 75 2.27 -0.08 -2.62
CA ALA A 75 2.80 1.27 -2.90
C ALA A 75 3.13 1.48 -4.39
N ILE A 76 2.48 0.71 -5.29
CA ILE A 76 2.50 0.96 -6.73
C ILE A 76 1.44 2.00 -7.08
N GLY A 77 1.84 3.04 -7.80
CA GLY A 77 0.93 4.03 -8.35
C GLY A 77 1.65 5.01 -9.27
N ILE A 78 0.89 5.68 -10.14
CA ILE A 78 1.41 6.80 -10.93
C ILE A 78 0.53 8.02 -10.71
N ASN A 79 1.17 9.12 -10.31
CA ASN A 79 0.48 10.36 -9.91
C ASN A 79 0.72 11.53 -10.87
N ARG A 80 1.65 11.36 -11.82
CA ARG A 80 2.06 12.39 -12.78
C ARG A 80 2.12 11.75 -14.16
N THR A 81 0.96 11.61 -14.78
CA THR A 81 0.83 11.20 -16.18
C THR A 81 -0.33 11.96 -16.80
N ARG A 82 -0.20 12.29 -18.09
CA ARG A 82 -1.30 12.82 -18.92
C ARG A 82 -2.04 11.71 -19.65
N ASP A 83 -1.45 10.51 -19.70
CA ASP A 83 -2.06 9.34 -20.29
C ASP A 83 -2.99 8.67 -19.25
N THR A 84 -4.29 8.83 -19.49
CA THR A 84 -5.35 8.28 -18.65
C THR A 84 -5.38 6.75 -18.71
N GLU A 85 -5.09 6.13 -19.84
CA GLU A 85 -5.11 4.67 -19.96
C GLU A 85 -4.00 4.06 -19.11
N THR A 86 -2.77 4.58 -19.23
CA THR A 86 -1.67 4.18 -18.35
C THR A 86 -1.98 4.45 -16.88
N ALA A 87 -2.61 5.59 -16.57
CA ALA A 87 -3.02 5.90 -15.20
C ALA A 87 -4.01 4.86 -14.65
N ARG A 88 -5.00 4.45 -15.45
CA ARG A 88 -6.01 3.45 -15.07
C ARG A 88 -5.40 2.06 -14.97
N LYS A 89 -4.59 1.64 -15.94
CA LYS A 89 -3.90 0.34 -15.90
C LYS A 89 -3.06 0.19 -14.64
N ILE A 90 -2.22 1.19 -14.33
CA ILE A 90 -1.30 1.11 -13.19
C ILE A 90 -2.02 1.29 -11.85
N ASN A 91 -2.95 2.23 -11.71
CA ASN A 91 -3.57 2.48 -10.41
C ASN A 91 -4.76 1.56 -10.14
N VAL A 92 -5.58 1.24 -11.14
CA VAL A 92 -6.80 0.43 -10.98
C VAL A 92 -6.50 -1.03 -11.27
N GLU A 93 -6.12 -1.36 -12.51
CA GLU A 93 -6.06 -2.76 -12.94
C GLU A 93 -4.99 -3.56 -12.19
N TYR A 94 -3.79 -3.00 -12.02
CA TYR A 94 -2.72 -3.66 -11.24
C TYR A 94 -3.13 -3.88 -9.79
N THR A 95 -3.76 -2.89 -9.16
CA THR A 95 -4.20 -2.98 -7.76
C THR A 95 -5.27 -4.05 -7.61
N MET A 96 -6.27 -4.08 -8.49
CA MET A 96 -7.36 -5.05 -8.40
C MET A 96 -6.93 -6.46 -8.81
N ALA A 97 -5.99 -6.60 -9.75
CA ALA A 97 -5.37 -7.89 -10.05
C ALA A 97 -4.64 -8.45 -8.83
N ALA A 98 -3.86 -7.62 -8.14
CA ALA A 98 -3.19 -7.99 -6.89
C ALA A 98 -4.19 -8.38 -5.80
N MET A 99 -5.22 -7.54 -5.58
CA MET A 99 -6.23 -7.78 -4.55
C MET A 99 -6.95 -9.11 -4.78
N ARG A 100 -7.36 -9.39 -6.02
CA ARG A 100 -8.02 -10.66 -6.37
C ARG A 100 -7.10 -11.85 -6.18
N ALA A 101 -5.86 -11.78 -6.67
CA ALA A 101 -4.90 -12.86 -6.53
C ALA A 101 -4.56 -13.12 -5.05
N PHE A 102 -4.25 -12.08 -4.28
CA PHE A 102 -3.86 -12.23 -2.89
C PHE A 102 -5.04 -12.61 -2.00
N GLY A 103 -6.18 -11.95 -2.15
CA GLY A 103 -7.40 -12.24 -1.38
C GLY A 103 -8.02 -13.61 -1.66
N THR A 104 -7.65 -14.26 -2.76
CA THR A 104 -8.07 -15.64 -3.06
C THR A 104 -7.09 -16.68 -2.51
N HIS A 105 -5.78 -16.41 -2.62
CA HIS A 105 -4.76 -17.46 -2.44
C HIS A 105 -3.95 -17.35 -1.14
N LEU A 106 -3.94 -16.19 -0.48
CA LEU A 106 -3.09 -15.92 0.69
C LEU A 106 -3.78 -15.94 2.06
N PRO A 107 -5.11 -15.78 2.22
CA PRO A 107 -5.74 -16.00 3.50
C PRO A 107 -5.38 -17.36 4.07
N SER A 108 -5.01 -17.39 5.34
CA SER A 108 -4.68 -18.63 6.03
C SER A 108 -5.95 -19.46 6.22
N LEU A 109 -6.00 -20.63 5.57
CA LEU A 109 -6.97 -21.67 5.91
C LEU A 109 -6.59 -22.41 7.21
N ALA A 110 -5.42 -22.10 7.80
CA ALA A 110 -4.98 -22.72 9.05
C ALA A 110 -5.80 -22.17 10.23
N GLU A 111 -6.93 -22.84 10.46
CA GLU A 111 -7.50 -23.20 11.75
C GLU A 111 -7.69 -22.07 12.78
N GLY A 112 -8.89 -21.46 12.74
CA GLY A 112 -9.61 -21.06 13.96
C GLY A 112 -9.24 -19.74 14.63
N ASP A 113 -8.21 -19.00 14.19
CA ASP A 113 -7.82 -17.74 14.82
C ASP A 113 -8.46 -16.48 14.18
N GLY A 114 -9.26 -16.65 13.13
CA GLY A 114 -10.08 -15.58 12.53
C GLY A 114 -9.28 -14.48 11.84
N LYS A 115 -7.98 -14.68 11.58
CA LYS A 115 -7.11 -13.65 11.01
C LYS A 115 -7.28 -13.53 9.50
N LYS A 116 -7.60 -12.31 9.08
CA LYS A 116 -7.78 -11.91 7.69
C LYS A 116 -6.46 -11.44 7.08
N PHE A 117 -6.31 -11.61 5.76
CA PHE A 117 -5.17 -11.04 5.01
C PHE A 117 -5.33 -9.52 4.88
N ARG A 118 -4.34 -8.74 5.32
CA ARG A 118 -4.42 -7.28 5.26
C ARG A 118 -3.88 -6.73 3.95
N PHE A 119 -4.64 -5.90 3.27
CA PHE A 119 -4.21 -5.18 2.09
C PHE A 119 -4.14 -3.68 2.41
N VAL A 120 -2.93 -3.15 2.57
CA VAL A 120 -2.68 -1.75 2.87
C VAL A 120 -2.41 -0.99 1.58
N TYR A 121 -3.41 -0.26 1.10
CA TYR A 121 -3.37 0.53 -0.13
C TYR A 121 -2.89 1.96 0.14
N LEU A 122 -1.77 2.35 -0.47
CA LEU A 122 -1.32 3.74 -0.49
C LEU A 122 -2.04 4.51 -1.59
N SER A 123 -3.11 5.21 -1.20
CA SER A 123 -3.89 6.10 -2.07
C SER A 123 -3.20 7.47 -2.18
N GLY A 124 -3.92 8.54 -1.85
CA GLY A 124 -3.41 9.88 -1.66
C GLY A 124 -4.53 10.83 -1.25
N GLY A 125 -4.14 11.97 -0.69
CA GLY A 125 -5.06 12.97 -0.18
C GLY A 125 -5.98 13.52 -1.27
N MET A 126 -7.19 13.90 -0.84
CA MET A 126 -8.25 14.41 -1.70
C MET A 126 -8.76 13.42 -2.76
N SER A 127 -8.55 12.12 -2.59
CA SER A 127 -9.16 11.10 -3.47
C SER A 127 -10.69 11.24 -3.44
N GLU A 128 -11.31 11.17 -4.62
CA GLU A 128 -12.75 11.44 -4.79
C GLU A 128 -13.48 10.16 -5.17
N ARG A 129 -14.27 9.63 -4.23
CA ARG A 129 -15.03 8.39 -4.40
C ARG A 129 -16.28 8.61 -5.24
N ASP A 130 -16.89 9.79 -5.22
CA ASP A 130 -18.01 10.12 -6.09
C ASP A 130 -17.54 10.37 -7.52
N GLN A 131 -17.73 9.36 -8.37
CA GLN A 131 -17.31 9.40 -9.78
C GLN A 131 -18.13 10.39 -10.61
N SER A 132 -19.30 10.83 -10.15
CA SER A 132 -20.13 11.83 -10.82
C SER A 132 -19.69 13.27 -10.53
N ARG A 133 -18.97 13.50 -9.43
CA ARG A 133 -18.61 14.84 -8.96
C ARG A 133 -17.76 15.61 -9.95
N SER A 134 -18.16 16.83 -10.32
CA SER A 134 -17.27 17.70 -11.09
C SER A 134 -16.19 18.29 -10.20
N LEU A 135 -14.93 18.23 -10.64
CA LEU A 135 -13.78 18.71 -9.87
C LEU A 135 -13.02 19.76 -10.68
N TRP A 136 -12.80 20.92 -10.08
CA TRP A 136 -12.10 22.05 -10.71
C TRP A 136 -10.57 21.88 -10.75
N MET A 137 -10.01 20.94 -9.98
CA MET A 137 -8.56 20.67 -9.93
C MET A 137 -8.27 19.18 -9.83
N ALA A 138 -7.34 18.72 -10.67
CA ALA A 138 -6.79 17.35 -10.69
C ALA A 138 -7.84 16.24 -10.69
N GLY A 139 -9.00 16.49 -11.31
CA GLY A 139 -10.19 15.63 -11.20
C GLY A 139 -9.95 14.18 -11.63
N GLY A 140 -9.24 13.96 -12.73
CA GLY A 140 -8.97 12.62 -13.26
C GLY A 140 -8.25 11.71 -12.27
N MET A 141 -7.10 12.15 -11.72
CA MET A 141 -6.34 11.33 -10.77
C MET A 141 -7.05 11.13 -9.44
N ARG A 142 -7.73 12.17 -8.94
CA ARG A 142 -8.52 12.07 -7.69
C ARG A 142 -9.63 11.04 -7.83
N LYS A 143 -10.32 11.03 -8.97
CA LYS A 143 -11.35 10.03 -9.29
C LYS A 143 -10.78 8.63 -9.52
N ILE A 144 -9.67 8.50 -10.23
CA ILE A 144 -9.00 7.20 -10.42
C ILE A 144 -8.67 6.57 -9.07
N ARG A 145 -8.06 7.31 -8.14
CA ARG A 145 -7.79 6.78 -6.79
C ARG A 145 -9.07 6.45 -6.03
N GLY A 146 -10.08 7.33 -6.06
CA GLY A 146 -11.35 7.04 -5.41
C GLY A 146 -12.09 5.84 -6.00
N GLN A 147 -11.94 5.56 -7.30
CA GLN A 147 -12.42 4.32 -7.92
C GLN A 147 -11.71 3.11 -7.31
N VAL A 148 -10.37 3.14 -7.19
CA VAL A 148 -9.62 2.04 -6.54
C VAL A 148 -10.12 1.80 -5.13
N GLU A 149 -10.31 2.88 -4.37
CA GLU A 149 -10.81 2.78 -3.00
C GLU A 149 -12.21 2.19 -2.91
N ASN A 150 -13.12 2.55 -3.83
CA ASN A 150 -14.45 1.95 -3.91
C ASN A 150 -14.34 0.46 -4.23
N GLU A 151 -13.60 0.07 -5.27
CA GLU A 151 -13.48 -1.33 -5.69
C GLU A 151 -12.81 -2.21 -4.62
N LEU A 152 -11.83 -1.68 -3.88
CA LEU A 152 -11.22 -2.40 -2.75
C LEU A 152 -12.21 -2.54 -1.58
N THR A 153 -12.96 -1.49 -1.25
CA THR A 153 -13.99 -1.53 -0.19
C THR A 153 -15.08 -2.55 -0.56
N ASP A 154 -15.53 -2.54 -1.82
CA ASP A 154 -16.50 -3.49 -2.33
C ASP A 154 -15.96 -4.92 -2.30
N TYR A 155 -14.68 -5.13 -2.63
CA TYR A 155 -14.06 -6.44 -2.52
C TYR A 155 -14.03 -6.95 -1.08
N GLU A 156 -13.64 -6.12 -0.10
CA GLU A 156 -13.66 -6.49 1.33
C GLU A 156 -15.08 -6.84 1.80
N ASN A 157 -16.09 -6.03 1.46
CA ASN A 157 -17.48 -6.25 1.84
C ASN A 157 -18.04 -7.59 1.31
N ASN A 158 -17.52 -8.05 0.17
CA ASN A 158 -17.91 -9.32 -0.45
C ASN A 158 -16.96 -10.48 -0.12
N ASN A 159 -15.89 -10.24 0.63
CA ASN A 159 -14.89 -11.25 0.97
C ASN A 159 -14.42 -11.13 2.43
N ASN A 160 -14.95 -11.99 3.29
CA ASN A 160 -14.63 -12.03 4.72
C ASN A 160 -13.20 -12.47 5.06
N SER A 161 -12.38 -12.86 4.08
CA SER A 161 -11.01 -13.33 4.32
C SER A 161 -9.95 -12.23 4.28
N VAL A 162 -10.35 -10.99 3.98
CA VAL A 162 -9.43 -9.85 3.82
C VAL A 162 -9.86 -8.64 4.64
N GLU A 163 -8.90 -7.78 4.94
CA GLU A 163 -9.14 -6.42 5.47
C GLU A 163 -8.40 -5.41 4.61
N VAL A 164 -9.07 -4.34 4.20
CA VAL A 164 -8.45 -3.30 3.36
C VAL A 164 -8.24 -2.04 4.17
N TYR A 165 -7.00 -1.58 4.25
CA TYR A 165 -6.66 -0.29 4.84
C TYR A 165 -6.24 0.68 3.75
N ILE A 166 -6.82 1.88 3.73
CA ILE A 166 -6.61 2.89 2.69
C ILE A 166 -5.94 4.10 3.32
N ALA A 167 -4.68 4.35 2.99
CA ALA A 167 -3.96 5.54 3.46
C ALA A 167 -4.09 6.69 2.47
N ARG A 168 -4.55 7.86 2.94
CA ARG A 168 -4.74 9.10 2.17
C ARG A 168 -3.79 10.20 2.65
N PRO A 169 -2.47 10.06 2.44
CA PRO A 169 -1.53 11.09 2.87
C PRO A 169 -1.71 12.37 2.07
N GLY A 170 -1.47 13.51 2.72
CA GLY A 170 -1.27 14.78 2.05
C GLY A 170 0.02 14.79 1.22
N MET A 171 0.67 15.94 1.11
CA MET A 171 1.97 15.98 0.45
C MET A 171 3.01 15.21 1.27
N VAL A 172 3.67 14.23 0.65
CA VAL A 172 4.72 13.45 1.31
C VAL A 172 6.08 14.13 1.13
N LEU A 173 6.73 14.46 2.25
CA LEU A 173 7.95 15.25 2.29
C LEU A 173 9.13 14.41 2.82
N ALA A 174 10.32 14.64 2.26
CA ALA A 174 11.55 14.10 2.84
C ALA A 174 11.91 14.92 4.09
N ARG A 175 12.39 14.29 5.16
CA ARG A 175 12.89 15.04 6.32
C ARG A 175 14.05 15.94 5.91
N GLY A 176 14.03 17.16 6.45
CA GLY A 176 15.05 18.18 6.21
C GLY A 176 14.47 19.49 5.68
N MET A 177 15.20 20.58 5.91
CA MET A 177 14.83 21.89 5.39
C MET A 177 15.23 22.00 3.92
N SER A 178 14.22 22.13 3.06
CA SER A 178 14.38 22.51 1.66
C SER A 178 13.31 23.53 1.30
N LEU A 179 13.52 24.33 0.25
CA LEU A 179 12.51 25.26 -0.25
C LEU A 179 11.19 24.54 -0.56
N ARG A 180 11.29 23.30 -1.08
CA ARG A 180 10.15 22.43 -1.33
C ARG A 180 9.41 22.08 -0.04
N THR A 181 10.15 21.74 1.01
CA THR A 181 9.59 21.43 2.34
C THR A 181 8.87 22.64 2.93
N LEU A 182 9.46 23.84 2.82
CA LEU A 182 8.86 25.08 3.33
C LEU A 182 7.55 25.41 2.59
N ILE A 183 7.54 25.34 1.26
CA ILE A 183 6.36 25.67 0.45
C ILE A 183 5.23 24.66 0.66
N PHE A 184 5.54 23.36 0.54
CA PHE A 184 4.51 22.33 0.60
C PHE A 184 4.10 21.94 2.03
N GLY A 185 4.93 22.25 3.03
CA GLY A 185 4.62 22.03 4.45
C GLY A 185 3.55 22.97 5.01
N MET A 186 3.20 24.05 4.29
CA MET A 186 2.10 24.94 4.67
C MET A 186 0.71 24.36 4.40
N GLY A 187 0.62 23.29 3.59
CA GLY A 187 -0.62 22.53 3.37
C GLY A 187 -0.60 21.17 4.06
N PRO A 188 -1.69 20.39 3.96
CA PRO A 188 -1.73 19.03 4.50
C PRO A 188 -0.56 18.20 3.96
N SER A 189 0.32 17.79 4.87
CA SER A 189 1.56 17.07 4.55
C SER A 189 1.93 16.09 5.65
N ILE A 190 2.81 15.15 5.31
CA ILE A 190 3.36 14.14 6.21
C ILE A 190 4.80 13.83 5.83
N TRP A 191 5.66 13.57 6.81
CA TRP A 191 7.01 13.11 6.54
C TRP A 191 6.98 11.67 6.01
N VAL A 192 7.85 11.37 5.06
CA VAL A 192 7.88 10.07 4.38
C VAL A 192 8.13 8.91 5.35
N ASP A 193 8.90 9.16 6.40
CA ASP A 193 9.16 8.18 7.45
C ASP A 193 8.02 8.06 8.45
N ASP A 194 7.31 9.12 8.80
CA ASP A 194 6.09 8.99 9.61
C ASP A 194 5.02 8.21 8.84
N LEU A 195 4.80 8.52 7.56
CA LEU A 195 3.90 7.76 6.68
C LEU A 195 4.32 6.28 6.60
N ALA A 196 5.60 6.01 6.34
CA ALA A 196 6.08 4.63 6.25
C ALA A 196 5.92 3.87 7.58
N LYS A 197 6.05 4.54 8.74
CA LYS A 197 5.82 3.95 10.05
C LYS A 197 4.37 3.49 10.18
N VAL A 198 3.43 4.39 9.87
CA VAL A 198 2.00 4.08 9.90
C VAL A 198 1.69 2.87 9.02
N LEU A 199 2.12 2.86 7.76
CA LEU A 199 1.81 1.78 6.83
C LEU A 199 2.37 0.42 7.29
N VAL A 200 3.56 0.42 7.90
CA VAL A 200 4.18 -0.79 8.46
C VAL A 200 3.42 -1.27 9.69
N ASP A 201 3.06 -0.37 10.60
CA ASP A 201 2.32 -0.73 11.81
C ASP A 201 0.93 -1.28 11.47
N VAL A 202 0.21 -0.65 10.54
CA VAL A 202 -1.09 -1.13 10.04
C VAL A 202 -0.96 -2.51 9.40
N ALA A 203 0.10 -2.77 8.62
CA ALA A 203 0.32 -4.09 8.05
C ALA A 203 0.55 -5.16 9.15
N VAL A 204 1.27 -4.81 10.22
CA VAL A 204 1.62 -5.72 11.32
C VAL A 204 0.44 -5.95 12.28
N ARG A 205 -0.27 -4.90 12.66
CA ARG A 205 -1.24 -4.90 13.77
C ARG A 205 -2.69 -4.69 13.33
N GLY A 206 -2.93 -4.10 12.16
CA GLY A 206 -4.21 -3.50 11.79
C GLY A 206 -4.37 -2.10 12.38
N ASP A 207 -5.57 -1.54 12.27
CA ASP A 207 -5.95 -0.30 12.96
C ASP A 207 -6.71 -0.64 14.25
N VAL A 208 -6.23 -0.12 15.38
CA VAL A 208 -6.75 -0.41 16.72
C VAL A 208 -8.10 0.29 16.95
N ASP A 209 -8.34 1.41 16.26
CA ASP A 209 -9.58 2.19 16.36
C ASP A 209 -10.65 1.74 15.35
N GLY A 210 -10.36 0.71 14.55
CA GLY A 210 -11.29 0.11 13.59
C GLY A 210 -11.47 0.90 12.28
N GLY A 211 -10.68 1.96 12.06
CA GLY A 211 -10.68 2.72 10.81
C GLY A 211 -10.16 1.89 9.63
N ARG A 212 -10.86 1.98 8.49
CA ARG A 212 -10.40 1.41 7.21
C ARG A 212 -9.79 2.45 6.28
N VAL A 213 -9.99 3.74 6.57
CA VAL A 213 -9.43 4.86 5.83
C VAL A 213 -8.65 5.72 6.80
N LEU A 214 -7.37 5.95 6.49
CA LEU A 214 -6.44 6.73 7.31
C LEU A 214 -6.16 8.04 6.59
N GLU A 215 -6.82 9.11 7.04
CA GLU A 215 -6.59 10.45 6.54
C GLU A 215 -5.26 11.02 7.07
N ASN A 216 -4.76 12.06 6.40
CA ASN A 216 -3.46 12.66 6.76
C ASN A 216 -3.37 13.07 8.24
N GLU A 217 -4.44 13.65 8.79
CA GLU A 217 -4.46 14.11 10.19
C GLU A 217 -4.39 12.96 11.20
N GLU A 218 -5.03 11.83 10.88
CA GLU A 218 -4.98 10.62 11.71
C GLU A 218 -3.57 10.04 11.70
N MET A 219 -2.95 9.94 10.53
CA MET A 219 -1.57 9.44 10.40
C MET A 219 -0.53 10.35 11.06
N LEU A 220 -0.79 11.67 11.17
CA LEU A 220 0.10 12.60 11.88
C LEU A 220 0.06 12.41 13.41
N ARG A 221 -0.99 11.78 13.95
CA ARG A 221 -1.17 11.50 15.38
C ARG A 221 -0.87 10.03 15.71
N TRP A 222 -0.17 9.33 14.82
CA TRP A 222 0.04 7.89 14.92
C TRP A 222 1.09 7.52 15.99
N ASP A 223 0.59 7.10 17.16
CA ASP A 223 1.40 6.83 18.36
C ASP A 223 1.55 5.33 18.72
N HIS A 224 1.47 4.44 17.74
CA HIS A 224 1.62 2.98 17.94
C HIS A 224 3.05 2.43 17.82
#